data_AF-A0A7H9HUJ5-F1
#
_entry.id   AF-A0A7H9HUJ5-F1
#
_cell.length_a   1.000
_cell.length_b   1.000
_cell.length_c   1.000
_cell.angle_alpha   90.00
_cell.angle_beta   90.00
_cell.angle_gamma   90.00
#
_symmetry.space_group_name_H-M   'P 1'
#
loop_
_entity.id
_entity.type
_entity.pdbx_description
1 polymer ?
#
loop_
_entity_poly.entity_id
_entity_poly.type
_entity_poly.pdbx_seq_one_letter_code
_entity_poly.pdbx_strand_id
1 'polypeptide(L)'
;MVDMNDLDRRLAYQTPPYEQWKNNLCSVSPGPLSSDRLVSRIGIALCERTCKISTEKIRNEAVSVSSFVREVLKRSKSNTKSTVLAFTYFNKVYDSQSVRDKLPEFARCSKRVFLSCLILANKFLNDNSFTMKTWSMISGLKQKDLCLMERWCLDRLDYKLLVTETEYSVFENRLFATSNKRMRCENESGRDLSYKKVRTI
;
A
#
# COMPACT_ATOMS: atom_id res chain seq x y z
N MET A 1 17.14 -23.64 -60.02
CA MET A 1 16.02 -22.70 -59.79
C MET A 1 15.48 -23.01 -58.41
N VAL A 2 15.91 -22.24 -57.41
CA VAL A 2 15.45 -22.38 -56.03
C VAL A 2 14.56 -21.17 -55.77
N ASP A 3 13.35 -21.46 -55.33
CA ASP A 3 12.22 -20.53 -55.18
C ASP A 3 12.57 -19.25 -54.41
N MET A 4 12.15 -18.13 -55.00
CA MET A 4 12.18 -16.78 -54.42
C MET A 4 11.08 -16.66 -53.36
N ASN A 5 11.15 -17.46 -52.27
CA ASN A 5 10.20 -17.36 -51.17
C ASN A 5 10.82 -17.63 -49.78
N ASP A 6 12.15 -17.65 -49.67
CA ASP A 6 12.85 -17.89 -48.38
C ASP A 6 13.44 -16.62 -47.74
N LEU A 7 13.18 -15.44 -48.31
CA LEU A 7 13.60 -14.17 -47.69
C LEU A 7 12.58 -13.63 -46.67
N ASP A 8 11.32 -14.05 -46.75
CA ASP A 8 10.22 -13.46 -45.96
C ASP A 8 10.12 -14.05 -44.53
N ARG A 9 10.67 -15.25 -44.31
CA ARG A 9 10.72 -15.88 -42.97
C ARG A 9 11.78 -15.29 -42.03
N ARG A 10 12.70 -14.48 -42.53
CA ARG A 10 13.75 -13.82 -41.71
C ARG A 10 13.37 -12.41 -41.24
N LEU A 11 12.17 -11.93 -41.59
CA LEU A 11 11.72 -10.57 -41.28
C LEU A 11 10.79 -10.48 -40.06
N ALA A 12 10.46 -11.60 -39.41
CA ALA A 12 9.53 -11.63 -38.27
C ALA A 12 9.98 -10.82 -37.03
N TYR A 13 11.24 -10.35 -36.99
CA TYR A 13 11.79 -9.50 -35.93
C TYR A 13 12.50 -8.24 -36.44
N GLN A 14 12.25 -7.81 -37.68
CA GLN A 14 12.66 -6.47 -38.08
C GLN A 14 11.66 -5.46 -37.52
N THR A 15 12.06 -4.76 -36.46
CA THR A 15 11.37 -3.56 -35.99
C THR A 15 11.20 -2.61 -37.20
N PRO A 16 9.97 -2.16 -37.53
CA PRO A 16 9.79 -1.13 -38.52
C PRO A 16 10.69 0.08 -38.21
N PRO A 17 11.17 0.84 -39.21
CA PRO A 17 11.97 2.03 -38.95
C PRO A 17 11.24 2.90 -37.93
N TYR A 18 11.92 3.30 -36.86
CA TYR A 18 11.34 4.09 -35.78
C TYR A 18 10.76 5.39 -36.34
N GLU A 19 9.46 5.37 -36.62
CA GLU A 19 8.66 6.57 -36.84
C GLU A 19 8.81 7.41 -35.58
N GLN A 20 9.42 8.58 -35.74
CA GLN A 20 9.66 9.53 -34.66
C GLN A 20 8.32 9.93 -34.07
N TRP A 21 7.94 9.32 -32.95
CA TRP A 21 6.72 9.67 -32.24
C TRP A 21 6.79 11.15 -31.86
N LYS A 22 5.96 11.96 -32.51
CA LYS A 22 5.82 13.38 -32.22
C LYS A 22 5.41 13.53 -30.76
N ASN A 23 6.28 14.17 -29.99
CA ASN A 23 6.01 14.74 -28.68
C ASN A 23 4.64 15.44 -28.70
N ASN A 24 3.69 14.99 -27.87
CA ASN A 24 2.91 15.82 -26.96
C ASN A 24 1.72 15.05 -26.34
N LEU A 25 1.46 15.38 -25.08
CA LEU A 25 0.35 14.99 -24.21
C LEU A 25 0.52 13.74 -23.34
N CYS A 26 1.58 13.69 -22.53
CA CYS A 26 1.37 13.27 -21.14
C CYS A 26 0.98 14.51 -20.34
N SER A 27 -0.24 14.50 -19.82
CA SER A 27 -0.78 15.49 -18.89
C SER A 27 0.22 15.74 -17.76
N VAL A 28 0.64 17.01 -17.64
CA VAL A 28 1.41 17.51 -16.50
C VAL A 28 0.66 17.13 -15.23
N SER A 29 1.18 16.13 -14.53
CA SER A 29 0.71 15.78 -13.19
C SER A 29 1.04 16.95 -12.26
N PRO A 30 0.15 17.32 -11.33
CA PRO A 30 0.43 18.39 -10.38
C PRO A 30 1.74 18.07 -9.64
N GLY A 31 2.62 19.07 -9.56
CA GLY A 31 4.04 18.91 -9.24
C GLY A 31 4.35 18.09 -7.99
N PRO A 32 5.59 17.57 -7.86
CA PRO A 32 5.96 16.65 -6.80
C PRO A 32 5.78 17.33 -5.44
N LEU A 33 4.71 16.96 -4.74
CA LEU A 33 4.62 17.19 -3.30
C LEU A 33 5.87 16.52 -2.71
N SER A 34 6.73 17.31 -2.05
CA SER A 34 7.98 16.81 -1.48
C SER A 34 7.70 15.53 -0.70
N SER A 35 8.36 14.42 -1.07
CA SER A 35 8.23 13.10 -0.46
C SER A 35 8.18 13.17 1.08
N ASP A 36 8.91 14.11 1.64
CA ASP A 36 8.96 14.48 3.05
C ASP A 36 7.61 14.88 3.68
N ARG A 37 6.79 15.64 2.96
CA ARG A 37 5.45 16.04 3.42
C ARG A 37 4.52 14.82 3.46
N LEU A 38 4.56 13.98 2.43
CA LEU A 38 3.76 12.74 2.40
C LEU A 38 4.14 11.81 3.55
N VAL A 39 5.44 11.58 3.74
CA VAL A 39 5.98 10.77 4.84
C VAL A 39 5.52 11.30 6.20
N SER A 40 5.59 12.61 6.42
CA SER A 40 5.19 13.23 7.69
C SER A 40 3.70 13.05 7.95
N ARG A 41 2.85 13.24 6.93
CA ARG A 41 1.40 13.06 7.05
C ARG A 41 1.01 11.62 7.32
N ILE A 42 1.66 10.67 6.66
CA ILE A 42 1.48 9.24 6.94
C ILE A 42 1.89 8.96 8.38
N GLY A 43 3.06 9.40 8.83
CA GLY A 43 3.53 9.15 10.19
C GLY A 43 2.56 9.68 11.27
N ILE A 44 2.01 10.88 11.07
CA ILE A 44 0.96 11.44 11.95
C ILE A 44 -0.30 10.56 11.90
N ALA A 45 -0.81 10.24 10.72
CA ALA A 45 -2.04 9.45 10.58
C ALA A 45 -1.92 8.04 11.18
N LEU A 46 -0.77 7.38 11.02
CA LEU A 46 -0.48 6.08 11.64
C LEU A 46 -0.48 6.18 13.18
N CYS A 47 0.14 7.23 13.72
CA CYS A 47 0.15 7.52 15.16
C CYS A 47 -1.27 7.76 15.69
N GLU A 48 -2.05 8.61 15.04
CA GLU A 48 -3.44 8.89 15.43
C GLU A 48 -4.30 7.63 15.41
N ARG A 49 -4.15 6.79 14.39
CA ARG A 49 -4.90 5.53 14.27
C ARG A 49 -4.54 4.52 15.37
N THR A 50 -3.28 4.52 15.82
CA THR A 50 -2.75 3.52 16.76
C THR A 50 -2.56 4.04 18.19
N CYS A 51 -2.96 5.28 18.48
CA CYS A 51 -2.80 5.88 19.81
C CYS A 51 -3.52 5.06 20.91
N LYS A 52 -4.69 4.49 20.60
CA LYS A 52 -5.50 3.70 21.55
C LYS A 52 -4.95 2.30 21.85
N ILE A 53 -4.04 1.79 21.01
CA ILE A 53 -3.42 0.46 21.16
C ILE A 53 -1.93 0.56 21.57
N SER A 54 -1.42 1.78 21.72
CA SER A 54 -0.07 2.04 22.21
C SER A 54 0.05 1.56 23.66
N THR A 55 1.18 0.93 24.00
CA THR A 55 1.47 0.47 25.36
C THR A 55 2.78 1.09 25.84
N GLU A 56 3.09 1.02 27.13
CA GLU A 56 4.36 1.54 27.67
C GLU A 56 5.58 0.92 26.97
N LYS A 57 5.50 -0.37 26.62
CA LYS A 57 6.55 -1.10 25.89
C LYS A 57 6.61 -0.76 24.40
N ILE A 58 5.48 -0.40 23.78
CA ILE A 58 5.37 -0.11 22.35
C ILE A 58 4.77 1.28 22.17
N ARG A 59 5.66 2.28 22.10
CA ARG A 59 5.28 3.68 21.89
C ARG A 59 5.18 3.98 20.39
N ASN A 60 3.98 4.33 19.95
CA ASN A 60 3.72 4.76 18.57
C ASN A 60 3.90 6.27 18.39
N GLU A 61 5.06 6.81 18.76
CA GLU A 61 5.34 8.25 18.65
C GLU A 61 5.45 8.70 17.19
N ALA A 62 4.73 9.77 16.81
CA ALA A 62 4.68 10.27 15.44
C ALA A 62 6.07 10.54 14.83
N VAL A 63 7.01 11.09 15.61
CA VAL A 63 8.39 11.35 15.17
C VAL A 63 9.10 10.04 14.83
N SER A 64 9.03 9.06 15.72
CA SER A 64 9.67 7.75 15.55
C SER A 64 9.07 6.96 14.39
N VAL A 65 7.75 7.06 14.20
CA VAL A 65 7.03 6.43 13.07
C VAL A 65 7.38 7.11 11.76
N SER A 66 7.42 8.45 11.72
CA SER A 66 7.75 9.20 10.49
C SER A 66 9.19 8.92 10.02
N SER A 67 10.15 8.87 10.93
CA SER A 67 11.54 8.50 10.60
C SER A 67 11.64 7.07 10.07
N PHE A 68 10.87 6.14 10.64
CA PHE A 68 10.79 4.77 10.13
C PHE A 68 10.18 4.72 8.72
N VAL A 69 9.02 5.38 8.51
CA VAL A 69 8.34 5.45 7.21
C VAL A 69 9.27 6.04 6.14
N ARG A 70 9.98 7.12 6.47
CA ARG A 70 10.99 7.72 5.60
C ARG A 70 12.04 6.70 5.16
N GLU A 71 12.64 6.01 6.11
CA GLU A 71 13.76 5.13 5.83
C GLU A 71 13.32 3.87 5.07
N VAL A 72 12.19 3.27 5.44
CA VAL A 72 11.69 2.07 4.76
C VAL A 72 11.32 2.39 3.31
N LEU A 73 10.61 3.50 3.05
CA LEU A 73 10.24 3.91 1.69
C LEU A 73 11.45 4.24 0.83
N LYS A 74 12.47 4.89 1.43
CA LYS A 74 13.75 5.17 0.76
C LYS A 74 14.47 3.89 0.36
N ARG A 75 14.57 2.91 1.26
CA ARG A 75 15.27 1.63 1.00
C ARG A 75 14.51 0.69 0.08
N SER A 76 13.18 0.69 0.14
CA SER A 76 12.33 -0.11 -0.74
C SER A 76 12.08 0.53 -2.10
N LYS A 77 12.58 1.75 -2.35
CA LYS A 77 12.32 2.52 -3.58
C LYS A 77 10.83 2.63 -3.90
N SER A 78 10.00 2.76 -2.86
CA SER A 78 8.55 2.78 -3.01
C SER A 78 8.08 4.10 -3.62
N ASN A 79 7.21 4.00 -4.62
CA ASN A 79 6.57 5.16 -5.25
C ASN A 79 5.33 5.63 -4.45
N THR A 80 4.81 6.81 -4.77
CA THR A 80 3.62 7.38 -4.12
C THR A 80 2.44 6.42 -4.15
N LYS A 81 2.17 5.75 -5.29
CA LYS A 81 1.07 4.80 -5.44
C LYS A 81 1.15 3.66 -4.44
N SER A 82 2.31 3.02 -4.35
CA SER A 82 2.56 1.93 -3.38
C SER A 82 2.46 2.41 -1.93
N THR A 83 2.85 3.65 -1.68
CA THR A 83 2.81 4.26 -0.33
C THR A 83 1.38 4.55 0.10
N VAL A 84 0.58 5.18 -0.78
CA VAL A 84 -0.85 5.43 -0.54
C VAL A 84 -1.61 4.13 -0.37
N LEU A 85 -1.34 3.14 -1.24
CA LEU A 85 -1.97 1.82 -1.14
C LEU A 85 -1.63 1.10 0.18
N ALA A 86 -0.37 1.16 0.62
CA ALA A 86 0.04 0.62 1.92
C ALA A 86 -0.69 1.30 3.08
N PHE A 87 -0.88 2.62 3.01
CA PHE A 87 -1.67 3.36 4.00
C PHE A 87 -3.15 2.97 3.98
N THR A 88 -3.74 2.76 2.80
CA THR A 88 -5.11 2.26 2.66
C THR A 88 -5.27 0.89 3.32
N TYR A 89 -4.36 -0.05 3.04
CA TYR A 89 -4.37 -1.36 3.69
C TYR A 89 -4.24 -1.26 5.21
N PHE A 90 -3.37 -0.37 5.70
CA PHE A 90 -3.23 -0.13 7.13
C PHE A 90 -4.55 0.31 7.76
N ASN A 91 -5.28 1.26 7.15
CA ASN A 91 -6.58 1.68 7.67
C ASN A 91 -7.58 0.52 7.69
N LYS A 92 -7.70 -0.24 6.58
CA LYS A 92 -8.58 -1.40 6.48
C LYS A 92 -8.30 -2.46 7.55
N VAL A 93 -7.02 -2.74 7.82
CA VAL A 93 -6.59 -3.69 8.89
C VAL A 93 -7.12 -3.26 10.26
N TYR A 94 -7.14 -1.96 10.57
CA TYR A 94 -7.62 -1.42 11.85
C TYR A 94 -9.10 -1.01 11.84
N ASP A 95 -9.79 -0.99 10.70
CA ASP A 95 -11.24 -0.78 10.59
C ASP A 95 -12.01 -2.07 10.94
N SER A 96 -11.40 -3.24 10.74
CA SER A 96 -11.99 -4.53 11.11
C SER A 96 -12.25 -4.60 12.62
N GLN A 97 -13.54 -4.55 13.02
CA GLN A 97 -14.05 -4.49 14.40
C GLN A 97 -13.40 -5.52 15.35
N SER A 98 -12.94 -6.66 14.80
CA SER A 98 -12.30 -7.78 15.50
C SER A 98 -10.92 -7.45 16.12
N VAL A 99 -10.32 -6.30 15.82
CA VAL A 99 -8.99 -5.89 16.33
C VAL A 99 -8.99 -5.60 17.83
N ARG A 100 -10.12 -5.21 18.42
CA ARG A 100 -10.16 -4.76 19.82
C ARG A 100 -10.05 -5.89 20.84
N ASP A 101 -10.49 -7.09 20.50
CA ASP A 101 -10.66 -8.13 21.52
C ASP A 101 -9.43 -9.04 21.68
N LYS A 102 -8.62 -9.27 20.64
CA LYS A 102 -7.35 -10.06 20.71
C LYS A 102 -6.32 -9.66 19.66
N LEU A 103 -5.66 -8.51 19.82
CA LEU A 103 -4.56 -8.10 18.94
C LEU A 103 -3.24 -8.79 19.35
N PRO A 104 -2.47 -9.40 18.43
CA PRO A 104 -1.12 -9.89 18.75
C PRO A 104 -0.19 -8.72 19.10
N GLU A 105 0.86 -9.00 19.87
CA GLU A 105 1.79 -7.95 20.37
C GLU A 105 2.42 -7.13 19.24
N PHE A 106 2.84 -7.78 18.15
CA PHE A 106 3.45 -7.08 17.01
C PHE A 106 2.49 -6.08 16.35
N ALA A 107 1.17 -6.34 16.38
CA ALA A 107 0.18 -5.50 15.71
C ALA A 107 -0.17 -4.24 16.53
N ARG A 108 0.30 -4.15 17.79
CA ARG A 108 0.31 -2.90 18.56
C ARG A 108 1.37 -1.92 18.06
N CYS A 109 2.39 -2.40 17.33
CA CYS A 109 3.43 -1.56 16.75
C CYS A 109 3.02 -1.10 15.34
N SER A 110 2.71 0.18 15.20
CA SER A 110 2.28 0.76 13.92
C SER A 110 3.33 0.57 12.81
N LYS A 111 4.63 0.66 13.15
CA LYS A 111 5.74 0.43 12.22
C LYS A 111 5.71 -0.97 11.62
N ARG A 112 5.42 -1.98 12.43
CA ARG A 112 5.37 -3.38 12.00
C ARG A 112 4.18 -3.63 11.08
N VAL A 113 3.00 -3.16 11.45
CA VAL A 113 1.81 -3.33 10.60
C VAL A 113 1.95 -2.55 9.30
N PHE A 114 2.45 -1.31 9.35
CA PHE A 114 2.71 -0.52 8.15
C PHE A 114 3.74 -1.19 7.23
N LEU A 115 4.81 -1.77 7.77
CA LEU A 115 5.78 -2.54 7.00
C LEU A 115 5.12 -3.71 6.25
N SER A 116 4.27 -4.48 6.93
CA SER A 116 3.55 -5.58 6.28
C SER A 116 2.60 -5.10 5.21
N CYS A 117 1.87 -4.01 5.44
CA CYS A 117 1.02 -3.39 4.42
C CYS A 117 1.85 -2.90 3.21
N LEU A 118 3.05 -2.36 3.44
CA LEU A 118 3.96 -1.92 2.38
C LEU A 118 4.49 -3.09 1.55
N ILE A 119 4.83 -4.21 2.20
CA ILE A 119 5.22 -5.44 1.50
C ILE A 119 4.09 -5.92 0.58
N LEU A 120 2.85 -5.95 1.09
CA LEU A 120 1.67 -6.34 0.31
C LEU A 120 1.43 -5.40 -0.87
N ALA A 121 1.48 -4.08 -0.65
CA ALA A 121 1.33 -3.10 -1.72
C ALA A 121 2.41 -3.25 -2.80
N ASN A 122 3.67 -3.49 -2.39
CA ASN A 122 4.76 -3.70 -3.33
C ASN A 122 4.60 -4.98 -4.15
N LYS A 123 4.13 -6.07 -3.53
CA LYS A 123 3.84 -7.34 -4.22
C LYS A 123 2.65 -7.21 -5.17
N PHE A 124 1.65 -6.42 -4.81
CA PHE A 124 0.44 -6.25 -5.61
C PHE A 124 0.67 -5.38 -6.86
N LEU A 125 1.49 -4.33 -6.75
CA LEU A 125 1.68 -3.35 -7.82
C LEU A 125 2.84 -3.64 -8.77
N ASN A 126 3.79 -4.50 -8.38
CA ASN A 126 5.00 -4.74 -9.17
C ASN A 126 5.10 -6.22 -9.52
N ASP A 127 5.24 -6.51 -10.82
CA ASP A 127 5.49 -7.86 -11.33
C ASP A 127 6.78 -8.46 -10.72
N ASN A 128 7.79 -7.60 -10.55
CA ASN A 128 9.05 -7.94 -9.89
C ASN A 128 9.10 -7.36 -8.48
N SER A 129 8.63 -8.14 -7.51
CA SER A 129 8.63 -7.75 -6.09
C SER A 129 9.84 -8.29 -5.33
N PHE A 130 10.24 -7.58 -4.28
CA PHE A 130 11.35 -8.04 -3.42
C PHE A 130 11.00 -9.31 -2.66
N THR A 131 11.97 -10.23 -2.59
CA THR A 131 11.87 -11.43 -1.75
C THR A 131 11.79 -11.07 -0.27
N MET A 132 11.25 -11.98 0.54
CA MET A 132 11.23 -11.80 2.00
C MET A 132 12.63 -11.72 2.62
N LYS A 133 13.63 -12.33 1.99
CA LYS A 133 15.04 -12.16 2.38
C LYS A 133 15.50 -10.72 2.20
N THR A 134 15.12 -10.08 1.09
CA THR A 134 15.40 -8.65 0.85
C THR A 134 14.69 -7.75 1.86
N TRP A 135 13.41 -8.01 2.14
CA TRP A 135 12.68 -7.26 3.17
C TRP A 135 13.26 -7.44 4.58
N SER A 136 13.80 -8.63 4.88
CA SER A 136 14.55 -8.88 6.11
C SER A 136 15.81 -8.00 6.21
N MET A 137 16.55 -7.84 5.11
CA MET A 137 17.72 -6.93 5.06
C MET A 137 17.32 -5.46 5.19
N ILE A 138 16.22 -5.04 4.57
CA ILE A 138 15.74 -3.64 4.63
C ILE A 138 15.27 -3.25 6.04
N SER A 139 14.52 -4.14 6.70
CA SER A 139 13.87 -3.87 7.99
C SER A 139 14.68 -4.29 9.21
N GLY A 140 15.65 -5.20 9.04
CA GLY A 140 16.38 -5.84 10.14
C GLY A 140 15.57 -6.89 10.91
N LEU A 141 14.34 -7.22 10.47
CA LEU A 141 13.49 -8.24 11.09
C LEU A 141 13.77 -9.63 10.50
N LYS A 142 13.55 -10.69 11.28
CA LYS A 142 13.70 -12.06 10.79
C LYS A 142 12.66 -12.35 9.71
N GLN A 143 13.06 -13.10 8.69
CA GLN A 143 12.17 -13.50 7.59
C GLN A 143 10.88 -14.18 8.10
N LYS A 144 11.00 -15.06 9.11
CA LYS A 144 9.85 -15.76 9.71
C LYS A 144 8.83 -14.79 10.30
N ASP A 145 9.29 -13.73 10.96
CA ASP A 145 8.42 -12.71 11.57
C ASP A 145 7.72 -11.89 10.48
N LEU A 146 8.45 -11.51 9.42
CA LEU A 146 7.86 -10.81 8.27
C LEU A 146 6.77 -11.64 7.58
N CYS A 147 7.03 -12.92 7.33
CA CYS A 147 6.03 -13.83 6.74
C CYS A 147 4.83 -14.05 7.66
N LEU A 148 5.01 -14.05 8.98
CA LEU A 148 3.91 -14.13 9.94
C LEU A 148 3.06 -12.87 9.91
N MET A 149 3.69 -11.70 9.98
CA MET A 149 2.99 -10.42 9.96
C MET A 149 2.27 -10.19 8.62
N GLU A 150 2.88 -10.59 7.50
CA GLU A 150 2.25 -10.56 6.17
C GLU A 150 0.97 -11.38 6.12
N ARG A 151 1.03 -12.66 6.53
CA ARG A 151 -0.15 -13.54 6.56
C ARG A 151 -1.24 -12.98 7.45
N TRP A 152 -0.88 -12.49 8.63
CA TRP A 152 -1.84 -11.85 9.53
C TRP A 152 -2.53 -10.63 8.90
N CYS A 153 -1.79 -9.79 8.15
CA CYS A 153 -2.38 -8.67 7.42
C CYS A 153 -3.31 -9.14 6.29
N LEU A 154 -2.94 -10.19 5.55
CA LEU A 154 -3.79 -10.78 4.50
C LEU A 154 -5.10 -11.32 5.06
N ASP A 155 -5.02 -12.07 6.16
CA ASP A 155 -6.20 -12.60 6.86
C ASP A 155 -7.12 -11.46 7.30
N ARG A 156 -6.56 -10.33 7.73
CA ARG A 156 -7.34 -9.14 8.13
C ARG A 156 -7.97 -8.39 6.97
N LEU A 157 -7.36 -8.45 5.80
CA LEU A 157 -7.89 -7.89 4.58
C LEU A 157 -8.83 -8.86 3.87
N ASP A 158 -9.05 -10.07 4.40
CA ASP A 158 -9.81 -11.13 3.75
C ASP A 158 -9.31 -11.38 2.31
N TYR A 159 -7.99 -11.25 2.12
CA TYR A 159 -7.31 -11.32 0.81
C TYR A 159 -7.84 -10.35 -0.27
N LYS A 160 -8.68 -9.36 0.10
CA LYS A 160 -9.24 -8.33 -0.79
C LYS A 160 -8.28 -7.15 -0.94
N LEU A 161 -7.23 -7.37 -1.74
CA LEU A 161 -6.21 -6.35 -2.03
C LEU A 161 -6.62 -5.35 -3.12
N LEU A 162 -7.57 -5.71 -3.98
CA LEU A 162 -8.02 -4.80 -5.04
C LEU A 162 -8.69 -3.55 -4.44
N VAL A 163 -8.10 -2.39 -4.71
CA VAL A 163 -8.63 -1.07 -4.37
C VAL A 163 -9.04 -0.40 -5.67
N THR A 164 -10.29 0.03 -5.78
CA THR A 164 -10.77 0.73 -6.97
C THR A 164 -10.10 2.09 -7.10
N GLU A 165 -10.03 2.64 -8.33
CA GLU A 165 -9.46 3.97 -8.56
C GLU A 165 -10.19 5.07 -7.75
N THR A 166 -11.51 4.91 -7.60
CA THR A 166 -12.33 5.80 -6.77
C THR A 166 -11.94 5.73 -5.31
N GLU A 167 -11.76 4.53 -4.75
CA GLU A 167 -11.33 4.33 -3.37
C GLU A 167 -9.90 4.86 -3.16
N TYR A 168 -8.99 4.53 -4.08
CA TYR A 168 -7.62 5.02 -4.05
C TYR A 168 -7.57 6.55 -4.03
N SER A 169 -8.32 7.21 -4.91
CA SER A 169 -8.38 8.67 -5.00
C SER A 169 -8.90 9.31 -3.71
N VAL A 170 -9.86 8.67 -3.01
CA VAL A 170 -10.35 9.15 -1.71
C VAL A 170 -9.25 9.11 -0.65
N PHE A 171 -8.50 8.00 -0.55
CA PHE A 171 -7.41 7.89 0.42
C PHE A 171 -6.23 8.80 0.08
N GLU A 172 -5.92 8.93 -1.20
CA GLU A 172 -4.91 9.85 -1.72
C GLU A 172 -5.26 11.30 -1.37
N ASN A 173 -6.47 11.74 -1.68
CA ASN A 173 -6.97 13.06 -1.31
C ASN A 173 -6.99 13.26 0.20
N ARG A 174 -7.36 12.24 0.99
CA ARG A 174 -7.31 12.32 2.46
C ARG A 174 -5.89 12.57 2.96
N LEU A 175 -4.91 11.82 2.46
CA LEU A 175 -3.50 12.05 2.78
C LEU A 175 -3.01 13.41 2.31
N PHE A 176 -3.53 13.94 1.19
CA PHE A 176 -3.11 15.23 0.67
C PHE A 176 -3.83 16.44 1.27
N ALA A 177 -5.05 16.24 1.78
CA ALA A 177 -5.89 17.27 2.38
C ALA A 177 -5.60 17.51 3.87
N THR A 178 -4.89 16.60 4.56
CA THR A 178 -4.51 16.77 5.97
C THR A 178 -3.61 18.00 6.15
N SER A 179 -4.25 19.15 6.37
CA SER A 179 -3.65 20.41 6.78
C SER A 179 -4.04 20.64 8.22
N ASN A 180 -3.20 20.23 9.17
CA ASN A 180 -3.23 20.55 10.62
C ASN A 180 -4.58 20.47 11.38
N LYS A 181 -5.64 19.93 10.80
CA LYS A 181 -6.91 19.69 11.48
C LYS A 181 -6.90 18.25 11.96
N ARG A 182 -6.87 18.06 13.28
CA ARG A 182 -7.12 16.78 13.97
C ARG A 182 -8.31 16.10 13.28
N MET A 183 -8.04 15.02 12.54
CA MET A 183 -9.10 14.24 11.90
C MET A 183 -9.85 13.51 13.01
N ARG A 184 -11.01 14.06 13.39
CA ARG A 184 -11.96 13.37 14.27
C ARG A 184 -12.52 12.21 13.46
N CYS A 185 -12.46 11.00 14.01
CA CYS A 185 -13.04 9.81 13.40
C CYS A 185 -14.53 10.05 13.14
N GLU A 186 -14.94 10.19 11.89
CA GLU A 186 -16.34 10.07 11.49
C GLU A 186 -16.59 8.65 11.00
N ASN A 187 -17.48 7.99 11.74
CA ASN A 187 -18.05 6.70 11.41
C ASN A 187 -19.04 6.90 10.26
N GLU A 188 -18.67 6.47 9.06
CA GLU A 188 -19.65 6.18 8.01
C GLU A 188 -19.49 4.73 7.56
N SER A 189 -20.18 3.84 8.26
CA SER A 189 -20.64 2.55 7.72
C SER A 189 -21.74 1.97 8.61
N GLY A 190 -22.74 2.82 8.89
CA GLY A 190 -24.11 2.39 9.10
C GLY A 190 -24.87 2.56 7.80
N ARG A 191 -24.67 1.65 6.84
CA ARG A 191 -25.61 1.44 5.72
C ARG A 191 -25.82 -0.05 5.53
N ASP A 192 -26.70 -0.54 6.39
CA ASP A 192 -27.81 -1.42 6.07
C ASP A 192 -27.80 -1.99 4.64
N LEU A 193 -27.34 -3.24 4.49
CA LEU A 193 -27.85 -4.14 3.46
C LEU A 193 -28.57 -5.29 4.17
N SER A 194 -29.82 -4.99 4.52
CA SER A 194 -30.87 -5.96 4.81
C SER A 194 -30.97 -7.00 3.67
N TYR A 195 -30.46 -8.20 3.90
CA TYR A 195 -30.85 -9.37 3.11
C TYR A 195 -32.18 -9.90 3.66
N LYS A 196 -33.29 -9.53 3.00
CA LYS A 196 -34.58 -10.20 3.18
C LYS A 196 -34.56 -11.58 2.51
N LYS A 197 -34.53 -12.61 3.36
CA LYS A 197 -35.49 -13.74 3.44
C LYS A 197 -35.67 -14.65 2.21
N VAL A 198 -35.35 -15.94 2.41
CA VAL A 198 -36.16 -17.04 1.86
C VAL A 198 -36.58 -17.93 3.03
N ARG A 199 -37.89 -17.96 3.30
CA ARG A 199 -38.55 -18.98 4.13
C ARG A 199 -38.63 -20.24 3.28
N THR A 200 -38.11 -21.35 3.78
CA THR A 200 -38.52 -22.68 3.30
C THR A 200 -39.72 -23.13 4.13
N ILE A 201 -40.66 -23.72 3.41
CA ILE A 201 -42.02 -24.11 3.77
C ILE A 201 -42.00 -25.23 4.80
#